data_AF-A0A8J7EUQ8-F1
#
_entry.id   AF-A0A8J7EUQ8-F1
#
_cell.length_a   1.000
_cell.length_b   1.000
_cell.length_c   1.000
_cell.angle_alpha   90.00
_cell.angle_beta   90.00
_cell.angle_gamma   90.00
#
_symmetry.space_group_name_H-M   'P 1'
#
loop_
_entity.id
_entity.type
_entity.pdbx_description
1 polymer ?
#
loop_
_entity_poly.entity_id
_entity_poly.type
_entity_poly.pdbx_seq_one_letter_code
_entity_poly.pdbx_strand_id
1 'polypeptide(L)'
;MTHHSTSDVSPPKSDRLLVAAGVLLGMGFAGFFDGIVLHQILQWHHMLTSVRPTNSLEDLEANTFWDGVFLMAASVFTATGLILLWRSTHQQSRLSSTKVLVASLLLGTGGFNLVEGLIDHHWLGIHHVKSGSNELAWDIGFLLLNLVLGLVGVWLLREQRSPQPSGTDTPAST
;
A
#
# COMPACT_ATOMS: atom_id res chain seq x y z
N MET A 1 17.10 25.21 36.56
CA MET A 1 16.58 23.86 36.24
C MET A 1 15.43 24.05 35.26
N THR A 2 15.73 24.18 33.97
CA THR A 2 14.76 24.50 32.92
C THR A 2 14.24 23.21 32.30
N HIS A 3 12.97 22.88 32.56
CA HIS A 3 12.28 21.78 31.91
C HIS A 3 12.04 22.15 30.44
N HIS A 4 12.75 21.50 29.51
CA HIS A 4 12.35 21.46 28.11
C HIS A 4 11.10 20.59 28.01
N SER A 5 9.94 21.25 27.96
CA SER A 5 8.67 20.61 27.62
C SER A 5 8.73 20.24 26.14
N THR A 6 9.03 18.98 25.83
CA THR A 6 8.85 18.44 24.48
C THR A 6 7.35 18.35 24.22
N SER A 7 6.76 19.43 23.72
CA SER A 7 5.39 19.37 23.22
C SER A 7 5.36 18.35 22.08
N ASP A 8 4.67 17.24 22.29
CA ASP A 8 4.34 16.25 21.27
C ASP A 8 3.45 16.93 20.22
N VAL A 9 4.07 17.59 19.24
CA VAL A 9 3.36 18.29 18.18
C VAL A 9 2.80 17.23 17.24
N SER A 10 1.53 16.86 17.48
CA SER A 10 0.75 16.06 16.54
C SER A 10 0.87 16.67 15.14
N PRO A 11 1.14 15.86 14.10
CA PRO A 11 1.33 16.38 12.74
C PRO A 11 0.08 17.15 12.30
N PRO A 12 0.25 18.25 11.53
CA PRO A 12 -0.89 19.03 11.04
C PRO A 12 -1.83 18.12 10.23
N LYS A 13 -3.12 18.46 10.26
CA LYS A 13 -4.19 17.67 9.65
C LYS A 13 -3.94 17.36 8.16
N SER A 14 -3.26 18.26 7.44
CA SER A 14 -2.82 18.10 6.05
C SER A 14 -1.94 16.87 5.85
N ASP A 15 -0.99 16.64 6.75
CA ASP A 15 0.04 15.61 6.63
C ASP A 15 -0.59 14.22 6.87
N ARG A 16 -1.53 14.15 7.81
CA ARG A 16 -2.31 12.94 8.06
C ARG A 16 -3.17 12.56 6.86
N LEU A 17 -3.80 13.55 6.20
CA LEU A 17 -4.58 13.33 4.99
C LEU A 17 -3.71 12.87 3.82
N LEU A 18 -2.52 13.47 3.64
CA LEU A 18 -1.59 13.08 2.60
C LEU A 18 -1.07 11.65 2.78
N VAL A 19 -0.72 11.27 4.01
CA VAL A 19 -0.32 9.89 4.32
C VAL A 19 -1.46 8.93 4.06
N ALA A 20 -2.67 9.22 4.56
CA ALA A 20 -3.84 8.37 4.32
C ALA A 20 -4.16 8.25 2.83
N ALA A 21 -4.05 9.35 2.07
CA ALA A 21 -4.22 9.35 0.63
C ALA A 21 -3.23 8.42 -0.06
N GLY A 22 -1.94 8.54 0.26
CA GLY A 22 -0.90 7.69 -0.31
C GLY A 22 -1.08 6.23 0.04
N VAL A 23 -1.42 5.89 1.29
CA VAL A 23 -1.70 4.50 1.68
C VAL A 23 -2.87 3.93 0.86
N LEU A 24 -4.00 4.62 0.77
CA LEU A 24 -5.16 4.14 0.02
C LEU A 24 -4.89 4.02 -1.48
N LEU A 25 -4.14 4.97 -2.06
CA LEU A 25 -3.69 4.88 -3.46
C LEU A 25 -2.74 3.69 -3.66
N GLY A 26 -1.85 3.41 -2.71
CA GLY A 26 -0.97 2.24 -2.73
C GLY A 26 -1.72 0.92 -2.66
N MET A 27 -2.75 0.82 -1.81
CA MET A 27 -3.63 -0.34 -1.73
C MET A 27 -4.40 -0.54 -3.04
N GLY A 28 -4.98 0.54 -3.58
CA GLY A 28 -5.68 0.51 -4.86
C GLY A 28 -4.77 0.09 -6.02
N PHE A 29 -3.56 0.65 -6.10
CA PHE A 29 -2.57 0.27 -7.10
C PHE A 29 -2.17 -1.20 -7.00
N ALA A 30 -1.95 -1.72 -5.79
CA ALA A 30 -1.63 -3.12 -5.57
C ALA A 30 -2.75 -4.04 -6.06
N GLY A 31 -3.99 -3.76 -5.66
CA GLY A 31 -5.16 -4.51 -6.12
C GLY A 31 -5.38 -4.43 -7.63
N PHE A 32 -5.14 -3.27 -8.26
CA PHE A 32 -5.19 -3.16 -9.72
C PHE A 32 -4.09 -3.99 -10.39
N PHE A 33 -2.87 -3.94 -9.87
CA PHE A 33 -1.76 -4.70 -10.44
C PHE A 33 -2.04 -6.20 -10.37
N ASP A 34 -2.49 -6.69 -9.22
CA ASP A 34 -2.85 -8.10 -9.03
C ASP A 34 -4.03 -8.49 -9.93
N GLY A 35 -5.14 -7.75 -9.86
CA GLY A 35 -6.36 -8.07 -10.60
C GLY A 35 -6.21 -7.92 -12.11
N ILE A 36 -5.40 -7.00 -12.62
CA ILE A 36 -5.20 -6.83 -14.07
C ILE A 36 -4.04 -7.72 -14.55
N VAL A 37 -2.87 -7.61 -13.92
CA VAL A 37 -1.67 -8.28 -14.43
C VAL A 37 -1.71 -9.76 -14.10
N LEU A 38 -1.98 -10.13 -12.85
CA LEU A 38 -1.91 -11.53 -12.42
C LEU A 38 -3.17 -12.30 -12.77
N HIS A 39 -4.37 -11.72 -12.55
CA HIS A 39 -5.63 -12.43 -12.84
C HIS A 39 -6.03 -12.41 -14.32
N GLN A 40 -5.88 -11.27 -15.01
CA GLN A 40 -6.45 -11.11 -16.35
C GLN A 40 -5.43 -11.29 -17.47
N ILE A 41 -4.24 -10.69 -17.36
CA ILE A 41 -3.21 -10.76 -18.40
C ILE A 41 -2.45 -12.09 -18.33
N LEU A 42 -1.89 -12.39 -17.15
CA LEU A 42 -1.08 -13.59 -16.95
C LEU A 42 -1.92 -14.81 -16.60
N GLN A 43 -3.10 -14.60 -16.01
CA GLN A 43 -4.03 -15.64 -15.58
C GLN A 43 -3.34 -16.69 -14.68
N TRP A 44 -2.44 -16.24 -13.82
CA TRP A 44 -1.70 -17.13 -12.91
C TRP A 44 -2.59 -17.67 -11.80
N HIS A 45 -3.56 -16.85 -11.39
CA HIS A 45 -4.54 -17.13 -10.35
C HIS A 45 -5.74 -16.20 -10.51
N HIS A 46 -6.84 -16.56 -9.86
CA HIS A 46 -8.05 -15.77 -9.70
C HIS A 46 -8.52 -15.96 -8.25
N MET A 47 -9.45 -15.12 -7.79
CA MET A 47 -9.93 -15.09 -6.40
C MET A 47 -10.31 -16.45 -5.79
N LEU A 48 -10.78 -17.40 -6.60
CA LEU A 48 -11.24 -18.72 -6.12
C LEU A 48 -10.46 -19.89 -6.72
N THR A 49 -9.35 -19.66 -7.44
CA THR A 49 -8.73 -20.70 -8.29
C THR A 49 -8.36 -21.97 -7.53
N SER A 50 -7.95 -21.88 -6.26
CA SER A 50 -7.58 -23.07 -5.46
C SER A 50 -8.78 -23.94 -5.08
N VAL A 51 -10.00 -23.39 -5.05
CA VAL A 51 -11.24 -24.11 -4.69
C VAL A 51 -12.20 -24.28 -5.87
N ARG A 52 -12.03 -23.48 -6.92
CA ARG A 52 -12.82 -23.42 -8.16
C ARG A 52 -11.85 -23.34 -9.34
N PRO A 53 -11.23 -24.46 -9.76
CA PRO A 53 -10.29 -24.47 -10.86
C PRO A 53 -10.93 -23.99 -12.17
N THR A 54 -10.18 -23.29 -13.01
CA THR A 54 -10.68 -22.67 -14.26
C THR A 54 -10.84 -23.65 -15.43
N ASN A 55 -11.21 -24.91 -15.15
CA ASN A 55 -11.38 -25.97 -16.15
C ASN A 55 -12.82 -26.16 -16.64
N SER A 56 -13.78 -25.40 -16.08
CA SER A 56 -15.18 -25.37 -16.49
C SER A 56 -15.65 -23.93 -16.74
N LEU A 57 -16.70 -23.75 -17.54
CA LEU A 57 -17.28 -22.42 -17.77
C LEU A 57 -17.89 -21.85 -16.48
N GLU A 58 -18.56 -22.68 -15.69
CA GLU A 58 -19.17 -22.28 -14.42
C GLU A 58 -18.13 -21.73 -13.44
N ASP A 59 -17.01 -22.44 -13.28
CA ASP A 59 -15.96 -22.00 -12.36
C ASP A 59 -15.22 -20.76 -12.90
N LEU A 60 -15.08 -20.64 -14.23
CA LEU A 60 -14.51 -19.44 -14.84
C LEU A 60 -15.42 -18.22 -14.66
N GLU A 61 -16.74 -18.37 -14.78
CA GLU A 61 -17.71 -17.31 -14.52
C GLU A 61 -17.67 -16.87 -13.05
N ALA A 62 -17.58 -17.83 -12.11
CA ALA A 62 -17.44 -17.54 -10.69
C ALA A 62 -16.13 -16.77 -10.39
N ASN A 63 -14.99 -17.21 -10.93
CA ASN A 63 -13.72 -16.50 -10.77
C ASN A 63 -13.78 -15.10 -11.39
N THR A 64 -14.34 -14.96 -12.59
CA THR A 64 -14.49 -13.66 -13.27
C THR A 64 -15.34 -12.69 -12.43
N PHE A 65 -16.42 -13.18 -11.82
CA PHE A 65 -17.26 -12.37 -10.94
C PHE A 65 -16.47 -11.87 -9.72
N TRP A 66 -15.76 -12.76 -9.04
CA TRP A 66 -15.01 -12.39 -7.83
C TRP A 66 -13.77 -11.52 -8.13
N ASP A 67 -13.12 -11.72 -9.27
CA ASP A 67 -12.10 -10.79 -9.78
C ASP A 67 -12.66 -9.38 -10.01
N GLY A 68 -13.89 -9.29 -10.54
CA GLY A 68 -14.59 -8.02 -10.69
C GLY A 68 -14.90 -7.35 -9.35
N VAL A 69 -15.32 -8.13 -8.36
CA VAL A 69 -15.54 -7.64 -6.98
C VAL A 69 -14.24 -7.13 -6.36
N PHE A 70 -13.15 -7.88 -6.53
CA PHE A 70 -11.81 -7.48 -6.08
C PHE A 70 -11.35 -6.18 -6.75
N LEU A 71 -11.53 -6.05 -8.07
CA LEU A 71 -11.21 -4.85 -8.82
C LEU A 71 -12.07 -3.64 -8.40
N MET A 72 -13.33 -3.88 -8.04
CA MET A 72 -14.20 -2.84 -7.49
C MET A 72 -13.72 -2.37 -6.12
N ALA A 73 -13.25 -3.26 -5.24
CA ALA A 73 -12.64 -2.88 -3.97
C ALA A 73 -11.37 -2.03 -4.18
N ALA A 74 -10.50 -2.42 -5.12
CA ALA A 74 -9.33 -1.63 -5.52
C ALA A 74 -9.71 -0.22 -6.04
N SER A 75 -10.82 -0.14 -6.78
CA SER A 75 -11.37 1.13 -7.28
C SER A 75 -11.88 2.02 -6.14
N VAL A 76 -12.51 1.45 -5.11
CA VAL A 76 -12.95 2.20 -3.91
C VAL A 76 -11.77 2.77 -3.13
N PHE A 77 -10.70 1.97 -2.93
CA PHE A 77 -9.47 2.46 -2.30
C PHE A 77 -8.87 3.62 -3.10
N THR A 78 -8.78 3.46 -4.43
CA THR A 78 -8.25 4.49 -5.33
C THR A 78 -9.07 5.77 -5.29
N ALA A 79 -10.40 5.68 -5.44
CA ALA A 79 -11.29 6.84 -5.39
C ALA A 79 -11.20 7.58 -4.05
N THR A 80 -11.20 6.84 -2.94
CA THR A 80 -11.05 7.42 -1.61
C THR A 80 -9.68 8.09 -1.44
N GLY A 81 -8.61 7.44 -1.90
CA GLY A 81 -7.26 7.98 -1.91
C GLY A 81 -7.14 9.28 -2.71
N LEU A 82 -7.75 9.35 -3.90
CA LEU A 82 -7.83 10.55 -4.73
C LEU A 82 -8.60 11.69 -4.02
N ILE A 83 -9.73 11.38 -3.38
CA ILE A 83 -10.50 12.37 -2.60
C ILE A 83 -9.64 12.93 -1.45
N LEU A 84 -8.94 12.07 -0.71
CA LEU A 84 -8.06 12.52 0.38
C LEU A 84 -6.87 13.32 -0.14
N LEU A 85 -6.28 12.90 -1.27
CA LEU A 85 -5.20 13.63 -1.92
C LEU A 85 -5.66 15.03 -2.31
N TRP A 86 -6.81 15.14 -3.00
CA TRP A 86 -7.42 16.41 -3.37
C TRP A 86 -7.68 17.32 -2.17
N ARG A 87 -8.19 16.77 -1.07
CA ARG A 87 -8.42 17.54 0.17
C ARG A 87 -7.12 17.96 0.86
N SER A 88 -6.05 17.21 0.68
CA SER A 88 -4.73 17.54 1.25
C SER A 88 -4.06 18.71 0.51
N THR A 89 -4.25 18.84 -0.81
CA THR A 89 -3.66 19.93 -1.61
C THR A 89 -4.29 21.30 -1.34
N HIS A 90 -5.54 21.32 -0.86
CA HIS A 90 -6.25 22.54 -0.48
C HIS A 90 -5.88 23.05 0.92
N GLN A 91 -4.93 22.40 1.60
CA GLN A 91 -4.43 22.78 2.93
C GLN A 91 -2.92 23.02 2.84
N GLN A 92 -2.41 24.06 3.51
CA GLN A 92 -0.97 24.34 3.52
C GLN A 92 -0.21 23.21 4.23
N SER A 93 0.55 22.42 3.47
CA SER A 93 1.43 21.37 3.99
C SER A 93 2.85 21.89 4.21
N ARG A 94 3.52 21.40 5.26
CA ARG A 94 4.93 21.71 5.56
C ARG A 94 5.91 20.64 5.06
N LEU A 95 5.40 19.45 4.69
CA LEU A 95 6.22 18.32 4.27
C LEU A 95 6.48 18.34 2.76
N SER A 96 7.54 17.65 2.32
CA SER A 96 7.76 17.37 0.91
C SER A 96 6.63 16.46 0.40
N SER A 97 5.62 17.06 -0.21
CA SER A 97 4.37 16.38 -0.57
C SER A 97 4.60 15.13 -1.43
N THR A 98 5.59 15.16 -2.32
CA THR A 98 5.93 14.02 -3.19
C THR A 98 6.59 12.87 -2.42
N LYS A 99 7.58 13.15 -1.56
CA LYS A 99 8.29 12.10 -0.80
C LYS A 99 7.35 11.37 0.15
N VAL A 100 6.50 12.13 0.86
CA VAL A 100 5.48 11.54 1.76
C VAL A 100 4.48 10.71 0.98
N LEU A 101 4.04 11.18 -0.20
CA LEU A 101 3.10 10.44 -1.04
C LEU A 101 3.71 9.11 -1.51
N VAL A 102 4.94 9.12 -2.05
CA VAL A 102 5.64 7.91 -2.51
C VAL A 102 5.86 6.93 -1.36
N ALA A 103 6.33 7.42 -0.21
CA ALA A 103 6.56 6.58 0.96
C ALA A 103 5.26 5.92 1.47
N SER A 104 4.17 6.68 1.49
CA SER A 104 2.85 6.18 1.89
C SER A 104 2.25 5.22 0.86
N LEU A 105 2.52 5.42 -0.43
CA LEU A 105 2.12 4.51 -1.51
C LEU A 105 2.82 3.16 -1.35
N LEU A 106 4.14 3.14 -1.13
CA LEU A 106 4.89 1.91 -0.86
C LEU A 106 4.37 1.17 0.39
N LEU A 107 4.06 1.92 1.45
CA LEU A 107 3.44 1.36 2.65
C LEU A 107 2.08 0.74 2.35
N GLY A 108 1.22 1.42 1.59
CA GLY A 108 -0.09 0.92 1.20
C GLY A 108 -0.02 -0.32 0.31
N THR A 109 0.86 -0.32 -0.69
CA THR A 109 1.07 -1.46 -1.59
C THR A 109 1.57 -2.68 -0.83
N GLY A 110 2.64 -2.52 -0.03
CA GLY A 110 3.18 -3.62 0.76
C GLY A 110 2.19 -4.13 1.80
N GLY A 111 1.51 -3.22 2.50
CA GLY A 111 0.52 -3.58 3.52
C GLY A 111 -0.68 -4.34 2.98
N PHE A 112 -1.22 -3.93 1.82
CA PHE A 112 -2.34 -4.61 1.18
C PHE A 112 -1.99 -6.05 0.81
N ASN A 113 -0.91 -6.24 0.05
CA ASN A 113 -0.49 -7.55 -0.43
C ASN A 113 -0.04 -8.50 0.71
N LEU A 114 0.45 -7.97 1.83
CA LEU A 114 0.72 -8.78 3.01
C LEU A 114 -0.57 -9.29 3.66
N VAL A 115 -1.58 -8.43 3.79
CA VAL A 115 -2.87 -8.82 4.39
C VAL A 115 -3.59 -9.82 3.51
N GLU A 116 -3.65 -9.55 2.21
CA GLU A 116 -4.22 -10.46 1.20
C GLU A 116 -3.48 -11.81 1.22
N GLY A 117 -2.16 -11.85 1.00
CA GLY A 117 -1.42 -13.11 0.98
C GLY A 117 -1.46 -13.89 2.30
N LEU A 118 -1.50 -13.22 3.46
CA LEU A 118 -1.65 -13.93 4.75
C LEU A 118 -3.05 -14.54 4.93
N ILE A 119 -4.09 -13.81 4.52
CA ILE A 119 -5.48 -14.26 4.70
C ILE A 119 -5.84 -15.27 3.62
N ASP A 120 -5.68 -14.91 2.34
CA ASP A 120 -6.21 -15.68 1.23
C ASP A 120 -5.32 -16.87 0.87
N HIS A 121 -3.99 -16.72 0.96
CA HIS A 121 -3.06 -17.81 0.62
C HIS A 121 -2.76 -18.75 1.76
N HIS A 122 -2.55 -18.22 2.97
CA HIS A 122 -2.09 -19.04 4.09
C HIS A 122 -3.20 -19.46 5.04
N TRP A 123 -4.14 -18.55 5.34
CA TRP A 123 -5.18 -18.89 6.30
C TRP A 123 -6.37 -19.61 5.64
N LEU A 124 -6.88 -19.05 4.55
CA LEU A 124 -8.01 -19.60 3.82
C LEU A 124 -7.56 -20.64 2.78
N GLY A 125 -6.34 -20.50 2.22
CA GLY A 125 -5.81 -21.42 1.20
C GLY A 125 -6.66 -21.44 -0.08
N ILE A 126 -7.41 -20.36 -0.34
CA ILE A 126 -8.34 -20.26 -1.47
C ILE A 126 -7.64 -19.76 -2.73
N HIS A 127 -6.41 -19.29 -2.59
CA HIS A 127 -5.70 -18.52 -3.59
C HIS A 127 -4.18 -18.69 -3.40
N HIS A 128 -3.41 -18.92 -4.47
CA HIS A 128 -1.94 -18.93 -4.42
C HIS A 128 -1.41 -18.01 -5.52
N VAL A 129 -0.27 -17.35 -5.31
CA VAL A 129 0.34 -16.42 -6.30
C VAL A 129 0.57 -17.09 -7.66
N LYS A 130 0.93 -18.38 -7.62
CA LYS A 130 1.07 -19.18 -8.83
C LYS A 130 0.92 -20.65 -8.47
N SER A 131 -0.19 -21.23 -8.90
CA SER A 131 -0.48 -22.64 -8.68
C SER A 131 0.52 -23.56 -9.42
N GLY A 132 0.77 -24.74 -8.85
CA GLY A 132 1.60 -25.79 -9.44
C GLY A 132 2.97 -25.92 -8.78
N SER A 133 4.02 -26.17 -9.57
CA SER A 133 5.35 -26.40 -9.01
C SER A 133 5.89 -25.17 -8.28
N ASN A 134 6.36 -25.38 -7.04
CA ASN A 134 6.93 -24.36 -6.17
C ASN A 134 5.94 -23.28 -5.69
N GLU A 135 4.65 -23.58 -5.59
CA GLU A 135 3.62 -22.63 -5.09
C GLU A 135 4.04 -21.90 -3.80
N LEU A 136 4.56 -22.66 -2.82
CA LEU A 136 5.02 -22.10 -1.55
C LEU A 136 6.16 -21.08 -1.73
N ALA A 137 7.06 -21.32 -2.69
CA ALA A 137 8.15 -20.40 -2.96
C ALA A 137 7.65 -19.10 -3.60
N TRP A 138 6.63 -19.17 -4.47
CA TRP A 138 5.97 -18.00 -5.03
C TRP A 138 5.26 -17.18 -3.96
N ASP A 139 4.50 -17.83 -3.08
CA ASP A 139 3.81 -17.16 -1.97
C ASP A 139 4.79 -16.48 -1.02
N ILE A 140 5.85 -17.17 -0.59
CA ILE A 140 6.88 -16.60 0.28
C ILE A 140 7.61 -15.44 -0.42
N GLY A 141 7.97 -15.60 -1.70
CA GLY A 141 8.62 -14.55 -2.48
C GLY A 141 7.77 -13.28 -2.58
N PHE A 142 6.47 -13.46 -2.82
CA PHE A 142 5.50 -12.36 -2.87
C PHE A 142 5.36 -11.66 -1.51
N LEU A 143 5.23 -12.41 -0.41
CA LEU A 143 5.17 -11.84 0.94
C LEU A 143 6.46 -11.08 1.29
N LEU A 144 7.63 -11.64 1.01
CA LEU A 144 8.91 -10.98 1.29
C LEU A 144 9.08 -9.70 0.48
N LEU A 145 8.74 -9.71 -0.81
CA LEU A 145 8.78 -8.52 -1.65
C LEU A 145 7.90 -7.40 -1.06
N ASN A 146 6.66 -7.72 -0.72
CA ASN A 146 5.71 -6.76 -0.19
C ASN A 146 6.05 -6.29 1.23
N LEU A 147 6.65 -7.15 2.05
CA LEU A 147 7.25 -6.75 3.33
C LEU A 147 8.34 -5.71 3.15
N VAL A 148 9.26 -5.92 2.20
CA VAL A 148 10.32 -4.95 1.90
C VAL A 148 9.74 -3.62 1.42
N LEU A 149 8.76 -3.63 0.50
CA LEU A 149 8.08 -2.41 0.05
C LEU A 149 7.46 -1.65 1.23
N GLY A 150 6.73 -2.35 2.10
CA GLY A 150 6.12 -1.76 3.29
C GLY A 150 7.15 -1.15 4.25
N LEU A 151 8.23 -1.89 4.55
CA LEU A 151 9.31 -1.42 5.43
C LEU A 151 10.06 -0.21 4.85
N VAL A 152 10.32 -0.19 3.54
CA VAL A 152 10.90 0.98 2.85
C VAL A 152 9.96 2.18 2.97
N GLY A 153 8.65 1.99 2.79
CA GLY A 153 7.65 3.04 2.99
C GLY A 153 7.68 3.61 4.42
N VAL A 154 7.73 2.75 5.44
CA VAL A 154 7.87 3.17 6.86
C VAL A 154 9.17 3.93 7.09
N TRP A 155 10.29 3.44 6.56
CA TRP A 155 11.59 4.07 6.72
C TRP A 155 11.61 5.49 6.11
N LEU A 156 11.16 5.64 4.87
CA LEU A 156 11.07 6.94 4.19
C LEU A 156 10.16 7.92 4.95
N LEU A 157 9.03 7.45 5.49
CA LEU A 157 8.14 8.29 6.31
C LEU A 157 8.81 8.78 7.61
N ARG A 158 9.67 7.96 8.22
CA ARG A 158 10.42 8.35 9.43
C ARG A 158 11.47 9.41 9.12
N GLU A 159 12.13 9.34 7.98
CA GLU A 159 13.09 10.36 7.54
C GLU A 159 12.44 11.72 7.36
N GLN A 160 11.21 11.78 6.81
CA GLN A 160 10.48 13.04 6.63
C GLN A 160 10.06 13.69 7.97
N ARG A 161 10.04 12.94 9.07
CA ARG A 161 9.70 13.46 10.42
C ARG A 161 10.91 13.91 11.21
N SER A 162 12.13 13.63 10.73
CA SER A 162 13.35 14.06 11.41
C SER A 162 13.50 15.57 11.25
N PRO A 163 13.68 16.34 12.33
CA PRO A 163 13.91 17.78 12.24
C PRO A 163 15.11 18.05 11.33
N GLN A 164 14.91 18.86 10.29
CA GLN A 164 16.03 19.36 9.51
C GLN A 164 16.92 20.16 10.48
N PRO A 165 18.24 19.87 10.59
CA PRO A 165 19.11 20.67 11.42
C PRO A 165 18.97 22.11 10.94
N SER A 166 18.50 22.99 11.82
CA SER A 166 18.47 24.42 11.55
C SER A 166 19.87 24.82 11.12
N GLY A 167 20.02 25.19 9.85
CA GLY A 167 21.28 25.62 9.29
C GLY A 167 21.83 26.75 10.17
N THR A 168 22.92 26.43 10.87
CA THR A 168 23.89 27.32 11.51
C THR A 168 23.44 28.78 11.61
N ASP A 169 23.08 29.18 12.83
CA ASP A 169 23.27 30.55 13.30
C ASP A 169 24.74 30.93 13.06
N THR A 170 25.03 31.60 11.95
CA THR A 170 26.30 32.31 11.80
C THR A 170 26.23 33.47 12.79
N PRO A 171 27.05 33.50 13.86
CA PRO A 171 27.11 34.68 14.70
C PRO A 171 27.67 35.81 13.84
N ALA A 172 26.92 36.89 13.69
CA ALA A 172 27.44 38.12 13.11
C ALA A 172 28.64 38.57 13.96
N SER A 173 29.84 38.42 13.42
CA SER A 173 31.05 39.01 13.99
C SER A 173 30.96 40.53 13.87
N THR A 174 30.96 41.17 15.04
CA THR A 174 31.15 42.62 15.27
C THR A 174 32.51 43.11 14.80
#